data_AF-A0A960MBZ2-F1
#
_entry.id   AF-A0A960MBZ2-F1
#
_cell.length_a   1.000
_cell.length_b   1.000
_cell.length_c   1.000
_cell.angle_alpha   90.00
_cell.angle_beta   90.00
_cell.angle_gamma   90.00
#
_symmetry.space_group_name_H-M   'P 1'
#
loop_
_entity.id
_entity.type
_entity.pdbx_description
1 polymer ?
#
loop_
_entity_poly.entity_id
_entity_poly.type
_entity_poly.pdbx_seq_one_letter_code
_entity_poly.pdbx_strand_id
1 'polypeptide(L)' 'DLIYIDPPYGQKVPGSSQTLLDATLTLIDTSNLLSSNGILFLEETTAPRVTLTTLTLEKERPIGDCHLYQYSHCKLKF' A
#
# COMPACT_ATOMS: atom_id res chain seq x y z
N ASP A 1 11.02 7.90 -6.84
CA ASP A 1 11.11 6.71 -5.96
C ASP A 1 9.98 5.75 -6.22
N LEU A 2 10.23 4.46 -5.99
CA LEU A 2 9.25 3.40 -6.23
C LEU A 2 9.36 2.33 -5.15
N ILE A 3 8.21 1.90 -4.63
CA ILE A 3 8.07 0.69 -3.82
C ILE A 3 7.13 -0.25 -4.57
N TYR A 4 7.44 -1.54 -4.57
CA TYR A 4 6.54 -2.60 -5.03
C TYR A 4 6.35 -3.59 -3.88
N ILE A 5 5.10 -3.97 -3.62
CA ILE A 5 4.73 -4.89 -2.55
C ILE A 5 3.90 -6.02 -3.15
N ASP A 6 4.33 -7.24 -2.85
CA ASP A 6 3.62 -8.49 -3.11
C ASP A 6 3.73 -9.32 -1.82
N PRO A 7 2.85 -9.07 -0.84
CA PRO A 7 2.92 -9.72 0.45
C PRO A 7 2.31 -11.13 0.35
N PRO A 8 2.65 -12.05 1.27
CA PRO A 8 1.93 -13.30 1.37
C PRO A 8 0.46 -13.03 1.75
N TYR A 9 -0.45 -13.25 0.80
CA TYR A 9 -1.85 -12.83 0.87
C TYR A 9 -2.58 -13.29 2.13
N GLY A 10 -3.30 -12.36 2.77
CA GLY A 10 -4.15 -12.65 3.93
C GLY A 10 -3.42 -13.07 5.22
N GLN A 11 -2.09 -13.13 5.22
CA GLN A 11 -1.34 -13.48 6.43
C GLN A 11 -1.43 -12.37 7.48
N LYS A 12 -1.49 -12.79 8.75
CA LYS A 12 -1.58 -11.88 9.90
C LYS A 12 -0.23 -11.68 10.56
N VAL A 13 -0.03 -10.50 11.13
CA VAL A 13 1.08 -10.27 12.06
C VAL A 13 0.83 -11.12 13.32
N PRO A 14 1.81 -11.93 13.79
CA PRO A 14 1.64 -12.74 15.01
C PRO A 14 1.22 -11.90 16.22
N GLY A 15 0.15 -12.30 16.90
CA GLY A 15 -0.38 -11.58 18.06
C GLY A 15 -1.14 -10.28 17.74
N SER A 16 -1.42 -9.98 16.47
CA SER A 16 -2.17 -8.81 16.03
C SER A 16 -3.41 -9.20 15.23
N SER A 17 -4.40 -8.30 15.20
CA SER A 17 -5.58 -8.41 14.33
C SER A 17 -5.29 -7.97 12.88
N GLN A 18 -4.19 -7.26 12.64
CA GLN A 18 -3.81 -6.73 11.33
C GLN A 18 -3.21 -7.80 10.41
N THR A 19 -3.42 -7.62 9.11
CA THR A 19 -2.68 -8.36 8.08
C THR A 19 -1.25 -7.81 7.96
N LEU A 20 -0.33 -8.61 7.40
CA LEU A 20 1.01 -8.16 7.06
C LEU A 20 0.96 -6.99 6.06
N LEU A 21 0.01 -7.03 5.11
CA LEU A 21 -0.23 -5.95 4.17
C LEU A 21 -0.61 -4.64 4.89
N ASP A 22 -1.64 -4.69 5.74
CA ASP A 22 -2.13 -3.50 6.45
C ASP A 22 -1.02 -2.86 7.31
N ALA A 23 -0.24 -3.70 8.01
CA ALA A 23 0.90 -3.24 8.80
C ALA A 23 2.00 -2.62 7.92
N THR A 24 2.29 -3.21 6.76
CA THR A 24 3.31 -2.71 5.82
C THR A 24 2.91 -1.38 5.21
N LEU A 25 1.66 -1.25 4.73
CA LEU A 25 1.13 0.01 4.19
C LEU A 25 1.12 1.11 5.25
N THR A 26 0.71 0.79 6.48
CA THR A 26 0.73 1.75 7.59
C THR A 26 2.15 2.21 7.89
N LEU A 27 3.14 1.31 7.89
CA LEU A 27 4.54 1.66 8.12
C LEU A 27 5.07 2.60 7.04
N ILE A 28 4.80 2.30 5.77
CA ILE A 28 5.24 3.13 4.65
C ILE A 28 4.63 4.53 4.71
N ASP A 29 3.32 4.61 4.96
CA ASP A 29 2.55 5.85 5.02
C ASP A 29 3.02 6.74 6.17
N THR A 30 3.13 6.18 7.39
CA THR A 30 3.50 6.92 8.60
C THR A 30 4.98 7.30 8.65
N SER A 31 5.86 6.49 8.03
CA SER A 31 7.29 6.75 8.00
C SER A 31 7.73 7.59 6.80
N ASN A 32 6.81 7.97 5.91
CA ASN A 32 7.09 8.75 4.68
C ASN A 32 8.23 8.14 3.84
N LEU A 33 8.20 6.82 3.61
CA LEU A 33 9.33 6.11 2.98
C LEU A 33 9.50 6.40 1.48
N LEU A 34 8.57 7.12 0.86
CA LEU A 34 8.66 7.56 -0.52
C LEU A 34 8.98 9.06 -0.58
N SER A 35 9.77 9.50 -1.56
CA SER A 35 9.83 10.93 -1.90
C SER A 35 8.46 11.48 -2.30
N SER A 36 8.32 12.80 -2.36
CA SER A 36 7.19 13.43 -3.04
C SER A 36 7.07 12.93 -4.49
N ASN A 37 5.86 12.61 -4.93
CA ASN A 37 5.56 11.95 -6.20
C ASN A 37 6.14 10.53 -6.35
N GLY A 38 6.62 9.91 -5.26
CA GLY A 38 6.96 8.50 -5.24
C GLY A 38 5.72 7.64 -5.51
N ILE A 39 5.93 6.48 -6.11
CA ILE A 39 4.86 5.56 -6.49
C ILE A 39 4.97 4.29 -5.66
N LEU A 40 3.85 3.80 -5.14
CA LEU A 40 3.74 2.47 -4.55
C LEU A 40 2.86 1.62 -5.45
N PHE A 41 3.37 0.47 -5.85
CA PHE A 41 2.58 -0.60 -6.45
C PHE A 41 2.34 -1.69 -5.42
N LEU A 42 1.11 -2.18 -5.37
CA LEU A 42 0.70 -3.26 -4.49
C LEU A 42 -0.07 -4.30 -5.31
N GLU A 43 0.40 -5.54 -5.28
CA GLU A 43 -0.35 -6.69 -5.76
C GLU A 43 -1.06 -7.38 -4.60
N GLU A 44 -2.37 -7.56 -4.71
CA GLU A 44 -3.16 -8.25 -3.69
C GLU A 44 -4.48 -8.80 -4.26
N THR A 45 -5.02 -9.84 -3.63
CA THR A 45 -6.29 -10.49 -3.99
C THR A 45 -7.53 -9.76 -3.45
N THR A 46 -7.34 -8.87 -2.47
CA THR A 46 -8.40 -8.09 -1.83
C THR A 46 -7.98 -6.63 -1.64
N ALA A 47 -8.95 -5.71 -1.69
CA ALA A 47 -8.66 -4.31 -1.46
C ALA A 47 -8.12 -4.05 -0.04
N PRO A 48 -7.05 -3.25 0.12
CA PRO A 48 -6.55 -2.85 1.43
C PRO A 48 -7.61 -2.12 2.26
N ARG A 49 -7.62 -2.34 3.57
CA ARG A 49 -8.63 -1.77 4.48
C ARG A 49 -8.09 -0.67 5.40
N VAL A 50 -6.87 -0.22 5.14
CA VAL A 50 -6.21 0.83 5.91
C VAL A 50 -6.49 2.22 5.35
N THR A 51 -6.71 3.17 6.25
CA THR A 51 -6.76 4.59 5.90
C THR A 51 -5.32 5.11 5.83
N LEU A 52 -4.91 5.54 4.64
CA LEU A 52 -3.60 6.11 4.37
C LEU A 52 -3.71 7.64 4.31
N THR A 53 -2.71 8.34 4.84
CA THR A 53 -2.71 9.80 4.99
C THR A 53 -1.81 10.50 3.99
N THR A 54 -0.74 9.83 3.56
CA THR A 54 0.27 10.36 2.64
C THR A 54 0.18 9.67 1.28
N LEU A 55 -0.30 8.44 1.23
CA LEU A 55 -0.54 7.70 0.00
C LEU A 55 -1.99 7.84 -0.50
N THR A 56 -2.15 8.28 -1.74
CA THR A 56 -3.45 8.33 -2.43
C THR A 56 -3.52 7.24 -3.48
N LEU A 57 -4.60 6.45 -3.47
CA LEU A 57 -4.87 5.48 -4.52
C LEU A 57 -5.19 6.20 -5.83
N GLU A 58 -4.38 5.97 -6.85
CA GLU A 58 -4.53 6.59 -8.18
C GLU A 58 -5.23 5.67 -9.17
N LYS A 59 -4.82 4.40 -9.17
CA LYS A 59 -5.28 3.40 -10.14
C LYS A 59 -5.36 2.03 -9.53
N GLU A 60 -6.26 1.24 -10.08
CA GLU A 60 -6.41 -0.18 -9.80
C GLU A 60 -6.53 -0.90 -11.15
N ARG A 61 -5.88 -2.05 -11.27
CA ARG A 61 -5.96 -2.89 -12.46
C ARG A 61 -6.10 -4.37 -12.06
N PRO A 62 -7.12 -5.08 -12.52
CA PRO A 62 -7.20 -6.54 -12.32
C PRO A 62 -6.13 -7.25 -13.16
N ILE A 63 -5.49 -8.25 -12.57
CA ILE A 63 -4.47 -9.13 -13.17
C ILE A 63 -4.73 -10.57 -12.69
N GLY A 64 -5.41 -11.36 -13.52
CA GLY A 64 -5.86 -12.70 -13.12
C GLY A 64 -6.81 -12.63 -11.93
N ASP A 65 -6.50 -13.38 -10.88
CA ASP A 65 -7.25 -13.37 -9.60
C ASP A 65 -6.77 -12.29 -8.62
N CYS A 66 -5.79 -11.47 -9.03
CA CYS A 66 -5.22 -10.40 -8.22
C CYS A 66 -5.56 -9.02 -8.77
N HIS A 67 -5.27 -8.00 -7.99
CA HIS A 67 -5.38 -6.60 -8.36
C HIS A 67 -4.02 -5.92 -8.14
N LEU A 68 -3.61 -5.12 -9.11
CA LEU A 68 -2.49 -4.20 -9.00
C LEU A 68 -3.02 -2.81 -8.65
N TYR A 69 -2.79 -2.38 -7.43
CA TYR A 69 -3.08 -1.04 -6.92
C TYR A 69 -1.86 -0.15 -7.09
N GLN A 70 -2.07 1.07 -7.57
CA GLN A 70 -1.06 2.11 -7.68
C GLN A 70 -1.43 3.28 -6.77
N TYR A 71 -0.55 3.59 -5.82
CA TYR A 71 -0.65 4.76 -4.98
C TYR A 71 0.42 5.79 -5.36
N SER A 72 0.10 7.07 -5.19
CA SER A 72 1.06 8.17 -5.26
C SER A 72 1.27 8.76 -3.87
N HIS A 73 2.50 9.13 -3.54
CA HIS A 73 2.78 9.93 -2.35
C HIS A 73 2.39 11.39 -2.65
N CYS A 74 1.37 11.87 -1.95
CA CYS A 74 0.91 13.25 -2.01
C CYS A 74 2.07 14.24 -1.88
N LYS A 75 2.09 15.26 -2.74
CA LYS A 75 2.82 16.49 -2.40
C LYS A 75 2.13 17.08 -1.17
N LEU A 76 2.88 17.29 -0.09
CA LEU A 76 2.48 18.26 0.92
C LEU A 76 2.16 19.56 0.16
N LYS A 77 0.87 19.95 0.12
CA LYS A 77 0.47 21.25 -0.42
C LYS A 77 0.92 22.28 0.61
N PHE A 78 2.07 22.91 0.35
CA PHE A 78 2.52 24.10 1.06
C PHE A 78 1.71 25.31 0.60
#